data_AF-A0A662N2W9-F1
#
_entry.id   AF-A0A662N2W9-F1
#
_cell.length_a   1.000
_cell.length_b   1.000
_cell.length_c   1.000
_cell.angle_alpha   90.00
_cell.angle_beta   90.00
_cell.angle_gamma   90.00
#
_symmetry.space_group_name_H-M   'P 1'
#
loop_
_entity.id
_entity.type
_entity.pdbx_description
1 polymer ?
#
loop_
_entity_poly.entity_id
_entity_poly.type
_entity_poly.pdbx_seq_one_letter_code
_entity_poly.pdbx_strand_id
1 'polypeptide(L)' 'TIPRDGAFLIENGEITKPIRNIRVSDNMQHILEGINALGKELYHIHWWEVDTPVFTPYVLVKDVGITKATK' A
#
# COMPACT_ATOMS: atom_id res chain seq x y z
N THR A 1 7.68 4.03 5.20
CA THR A 1 7.54 4.90 4.01
C THR A 1 6.40 5.91 4.19
N ILE A 2 6.45 7.06 3.52
CA ILE A 2 5.37 8.07 3.52
C ILE A 2 4.66 7.98 2.16
N PRO A 3 3.36 7.66 2.10
CA PRO A 3 2.60 7.70 0.85
C PRO A 3 2.56 9.12 0.28
N ARG A 4 2.99 9.32 -0.97
CA ARG A 4 3.10 10.64 -1.62
C ARG A 4 2.04 10.91 -2.68
N ASP A 5 1.52 9.87 -3.34
CA ASP A 5 0.57 10.04 -4.45
C ASP A 5 -0.86 10.25 -3.92
N GLY A 6 -1.40 9.24 -3.26
CA GLY A 6 -2.74 9.28 -2.70
C GLY A 6 -2.97 8.14 -1.72
N ALA A 7 -3.67 8.43 -0.63
CA ALA A 7 -4.14 7.44 0.31
C ALA A 7 -5.62 7.72 0.59
N PHE A 8 -6.45 6.68 0.58
CA PHE A 8 -7.89 6.79 0.68
C PHE A 8 -8.42 5.81 1.72
N LEU A 9 -9.38 6.26 2.52
CA LEU A 9 -10.07 5.41 3.48
C LEU A 9 -11.20 4.65 2.78
N ILE A 10 -11.28 3.34 3.04
CA ILE A 10 -12.37 2.49 2.60
C ILE A 10 -13.19 2.08 3.82
N GLU A 11 -14.50 2.38 3.80
CA GLU A 11 -15.45 1.96 4.84
C GLU A 11 -16.62 1.27 4.13
N ASN A 12 -17.02 0.09 4.61
CA ASN A 12 -18.11 -0.70 4.02
C ASN A 12 -17.98 -0.98 2.51
N GLY A 13 -16.75 -1.10 2.00
CA GLY A 13 -16.47 -1.38 0.59
C GLY A 13 -16.44 -0.14 -0.31
N GLU A 14 -16.64 1.06 0.24
CA GLU A 14 -16.63 2.31 -0.52
C GLU A 14 -15.48 3.23 -0.09
N ILE A 15 -14.91 3.96 -1.05
CA ILE A 15 -13.93 5.01 -0.76
C ILE A 15 -14.68 6.21 -0.16
N THR A 16 -14.39 6.55 1.10
CA THR A 16 -15.13 7.61 1.80
C THR A 16 -14.40 8.95 1.77
N LYS A 17 -13.07 8.97 1.94
CA LYS A 17 -12.28 10.22 1.96
C LYS A 17 -10.79 10.01 1.69
N PRO A 18 -10.10 11.01 1.15
CA PRO A 18 -8.64 11.01 1.13
C PRO A 18 -8.09 11.18 2.56
N ILE A 19 -7.02 10.47 2.87
CA ILE A 19 -6.27 10.58 4.14
C ILE A 19 -4.87 11.13 3.87
N ARG A 20 -4.36 11.91 4.83
CA ARG A 20 -3.05 12.58 4.74
C ARG A 20 -2.29 12.39 6.05
N ASN A 21 -0.98 12.68 6.01
CA ASN A 21 -0.09 12.65 7.19
C ASN A 21 0.02 11.27 7.87
N ILE A 22 -0.10 10.20 7.08
CA ILE A 22 0.16 8.83 7.53
C ILE A 22 1.56 8.38 7.11
N ARG A 23 2.09 7.40 7.83
CA ARG A 23 3.33 6.71 7.52
C ARG A 23 3.10 5.21 7.68
N VAL A 24 3.53 4.44 6.68
CA VAL A 24 3.66 2.99 6.81
C VAL A 24 4.97 2.73 7.57
N SER A 25 4.87 2.25 8.80
CA SER A 25 6.00 2.00 9.71
C SER A 25 6.01 0.52 10.08
N ASP A 26 6.38 -0.31 9.11
CA ASP A 26 6.39 -1.76 9.25
C ASP A 26 7.61 -2.36 8.55
N ASN A 27 7.87 -3.65 8.76
CA ASN A 27 8.93 -4.40 8.11
C ASN A 27 8.37 -5.21 6.93
N MET A 28 9.23 -5.48 5.94
CA MET A 28 8.80 -6.14 4.70
C MET A 28 8.34 -7.58 4.94
N GLN A 29 8.96 -8.31 5.87
CA GLN A 29 8.58 -9.69 6.16
C GLN A 29 7.14 -9.76 6.67
N HIS A 30 6.78 -8.91 7.64
CA HIS A 30 5.42 -8.84 8.19
C HIS A 30 4.40 -8.44 7.11
N ILE A 31 4.75 -7.48 6.24
CA ILE A 31 3.89 -7.10 5.10
C ILE A 31 3.65 -8.28 4.15
N LEU A 32 4.69 -9.09 3.85
CA LEU A 32 4.56 -10.25 2.96
C LEU A 32 3.74 -11.37 3.61
N GLU A 33 3.93 -11.64 4.90
CA GLU A 33 3.16 -12.63 5.66
C GLU A 33 1.68 -12.23 5.79
N GLY A 34 1.39 -10.92 5.85
CA GLY A 34 0.03 -10.37 5.95
C GLY A 34 -0.77 -10.33 4.64
N ILE A 35 -0.22 -10.82 3.52
CA ILE A 35 -0.94 -10.83 2.23
C ILE A 35 -2.19 -11.70 2.35
N ASN A 36 -3.36 -11.06 2.16
CA ASN A 36 -4.66 -11.73 2.26
C ASN A 36 -5.31 -11.96 0.89
N ALA A 37 -5.05 -11.10 -0.09
CA ALA A 37 -5.59 -11.27 -1.43
C ALA A 37 -4.73 -10.56 -2.49
N LEU A 38 -4.80 -11.07 -3.72
CA LEU A 38 -4.18 -10.48 -4.90
C LEU A 38 -5.26 -10.11 -5.91
N GLY A 39 -5.05 -8.99 -6.61
CA GLY A 39 -5.85 -8.62 -7.77
C GLY A 39 -5.69 -9.64 -8.91
N LYS A 40 -6.71 -9.75 -9.76
CA LYS A 40 -6.67 -10.62 -10.95
C LYS A 40 -5.80 -10.07 -12.06
N GLU A 41 -5.77 -8.75 -12.19
CA GLU A 41 -5.04 -8.04 -13.24
C GLU A 41 -3.60 -7.77 -12.80
N LEU A 42 -2.66 -8.02 -13.72
CA LEU A 42 -1.25 -7.68 -13.55
C LEU A 42 -0.95 -6.35 -14.24
N TYR A 43 -0.20 -5.50 -13.55
CA TYR A 43 0.25 -4.22 -14.10
C TYR A 43 1.74 -4.27 -14.34
N HIS A 44 2.17 -3.77 -15.50
CA HIS A 44 3.58 -3.58 -15.78
C HIS A 44 4.05 -2.32 -15.05
N ILE A 45 4.90 -2.50 -14.04
CA ILE A 45 5.44 -1.41 -13.23
C ILE A 45 6.90 -1.21 -13.61
N HIS A 46 7.20 0.03 -14.02
CA HIS A 46 8.55 0.53 -14.23
C HIS A 46 8.62 1.97 -13.69
N TRP A 47 9.61 2.24 -12.84
CA TRP A 47 9.72 3.49 -12.10
C TRP A 47 11.18 3.77 -11.74
N TRP A 48 11.50 5.00 -11.36
CA TRP A 48 12.88 5.40 -11.07
C TRP A 48 13.53 4.67 -9.88
N GLU A 49 12.74 4.05 -8.99
CA GLU A 49 13.23 3.23 -7.86
C GLU A 49 13.24 1.72 -8.18
N VAL A 50 12.92 1.33 -9.41
CA VAL A 50 12.75 -0.08 -9.82
C VAL A 50 13.68 -0.39 -11.00
N ASP A 51 14.86 -0.97 -10.71
CA ASP A 51 15.89 -1.29 -11.71
C ASP A 51 15.44 -2.37 -12.71
N THR A 52 14.65 -3.33 -12.24
CA THR A 52 14.10 -4.42 -13.07
C THR A 52 12.57 -4.25 -13.15
N PRO A 53 11.99 -3.97 -14.33
CA PRO A 53 10.54 -3.89 -14.49
C PRO A 53 9.85 -5.16 -13.98
N VAL A 54 8.70 -5.01 -13.34
CA VAL A 54 7.94 -6.13 -12.78
C VAL A 54 6.48 -6.12 -13.22
N PHE A 55 5.89 -7.31 -13.33
CA PHE A 55 4.44 -7.46 -13.40
C PHE A 55 3.92 -7.77 -12.00
N THR A 56 3.08 -6.90 -11.45
CA THR A 56 2.53 -7.09 -10.11
C THR A 56 1.07 -6.64 -10.04
N PRO A 57 0.19 -7.38 -9.35
CA PRO A 57 -1.19 -6.95 -9.13
C PRO A 57 -1.26 -5.96 -7.96
N TYR A 58 -2.46 -5.41 -7.73
CA TYR A 58 -2.78 -4.83 -6.43
C TYR A 58 -2.79 -5.93 -5.36
N VAL A 59 -2.34 -5.58 -4.15
CA VAL A 59 -2.22 -6.51 -3.02
C VAL A 59 -3.01 -5.98 -1.84
N LEU A 60 -3.86 -6.83 -1.25
CA LEU A 60 -4.50 -6.56 0.04
C LEU A 60 -3.65 -7.19 1.14
N VAL A 61 -3.10 -6.33 2.00
CA VAL A 61 -2.31 -6.75 3.16
C VAL A 61 -3.07 -6.39 4.44
N LYS A 62 -3.20 -7.36 5.35
CA LYS A 62 -3.80 -7.15 6.67
C LYS A 62 -2.76 -6.67 7.68
N ASP A 63 -3.26 -5.97 8.70
CA ASP A 63 -2.49 -5.62 9.90
C ASP A 63 -1.19 -4.84 9.65
N VAL A 64 -1.15 -4.03 8.58
CA VAL A 64 -0.01 -3.17 8.26
C VAL A 64 0.14 -2.07 9.33
N GLY A 65 1.36 -1.92 9.85
CA GLY A 65 1.69 -0.85 10.78
C GLY A 65 1.55 0.55 10.16
N ILE A 66 0.48 1.26 10.49
CA ILE A 66 0.25 2.66 10.10
C ILE A 66 0.39 3.57 11.31
N THR A 67 1.27 4.56 11.21
CA THR A 67 1.42 5.63 12.20
C THR A 67 1.04 6.98 11.61
N LYS A 68 0.68 7.92 12.48
CA LYS A 68 0.43 9.32 12.09
C LYS A 68 1.67 10.14 12.44
N ALA A 69 2.07 11.05 11.57
CA ALA A 69 3.04 12.06 11.95
C ALA A 69 2.40 12.97 13.01
N THR A 70 2.75 12.77 14.28
CA THR A 70 2.40 13.69 15.36
C THR A 70 3.36 14.87 15.32
N LYS A 71 2.81 16.07 15.42
CA LYS A 71 3.57 17.28 15.72
C LYS A 71 3.71 17.39 17.23
#